data_AF-R7W2L9-F1
#
_entry.id   AF-R7W2L9-F1
#
_cell.length_a   1.000
_cell.length_b   1.000
_cell.length_c   1.000
_cell.angle_alpha   90.00
_cell.angle_beta   90.00
_cell.angle_gamma   90.00
#
_symmetry.space_group_name_H-M   'P 1'
#
loop_
_entity.id
_entity.type
_entity.pdbx_description
1 polymer ?
#
loop_
_entity_poly.entity_id
_entity_poly.type
_entity_poly.pdbx_seq_one_letter_code
_entity_poly.pdbx_strand_id
1 'polypeptide(L)'
;MVVWVSQRSVPEVQNVSTIYEAEKIITGHGVAVLAFLDSRSGAHGDELAAASRLEDMNSLYRAVNFYQTTSPDVAKLFHIDPEAKRPSLVLLNKQEEKLTLYDGEFRASLIAKFVSDNKIPLITYHHHTGSRLSDI
;
A
#
# COMPACT_ATOMS: atom_id res chain seq x y z
N MET A 1 1.01 23.39 33.30
CA MET A 1 1.90 23.07 32.17
C MET A 1 1.87 21.56 32.02
N VAL A 2 1.12 21.05 31.05
CA VAL A 2 0.98 19.60 30.86
C VAL A 2 2.18 19.17 30.03
N VAL A 3 2.98 18.24 30.55
CA VAL A 3 4.12 17.66 29.85
C VAL A 3 3.58 16.58 28.93
N TRP A 4 3.51 16.88 27.64
CA TRP A 4 3.13 15.93 26.60
C TRP A 4 4.39 15.13 26.22
N VAL A 5 4.67 14.09 27.01
CA VAL A 5 5.41 12.93 26.51
C VAL A 5 4.35 12.02 25.87
N SER A 6 4.03 12.31 24.62
CA SER A 6 3.29 11.36 23.80
C SER A 6 4.30 10.32 23.33
N GLN A 7 4.10 9.10 23.81
CA GLN A 7 4.81 7.89 23.44
C GLN A 7 5.11 7.86 21.93
N ARG A 8 6.27 7.31 21.58
CA ARG A 8 6.73 7.04 20.21
C ARG A 8 5.69 6.17 19.46
N SER A 9 4.60 6.76 19.00
CA SER A 9 3.62 6.15 18.11
C SER A 9 4.15 6.32 16.71
N VAL A 10 4.58 5.23 16.10
CA VAL A 10 5.01 5.19 14.69
C VAL A 10 3.85 5.70 13.83
N PRO A 11 3.93 6.91 13.24
CA PRO A 11 2.77 7.52 12.61
C PRO A 11 2.76 7.14 11.13
N GLU A 12 2.56 5.85 10.82
CA GLU A 12 2.55 5.45 9.42
C GLU A 12 1.43 4.49 9.03
N VAL A 13 0.94 3.65 9.95
CA VAL A 13 -0.16 2.73 9.64
C VAL A 13 -1.44 3.14 10.36
N GLN A 14 -2.43 3.59 9.60
CA GLN A 14 -3.77 3.90 10.11
C GLN A 14 -4.64 2.65 10.21
N ASN A 15 -5.38 2.48 11.30
CA ASN A 15 -6.27 1.34 11.50
C ASN A 15 -7.67 1.63 10.96
N VAL A 16 -8.14 0.80 10.04
CA VAL A 16 -9.45 0.88 9.39
C VAL A 16 -10.27 -0.32 9.83
N SER A 17 -11.23 -0.12 10.73
CA SER A 17 -12.10 -1.22 11.21
C SER A 17 -13.53 -1.13 10.66
N THR A 18 -13.85 -0.06 9.94
CA THR A 18 -15.21 0.27 9.51
C THR A 18 -15.28 0.44 8.00
N ILE A 19 -16.36 -0.07 7.39
CA ILE A 19 -16.65 0.08 5.95
C ILE A 19 -16.64 1.55 5.54
N TYR A 20 -17.23 2.44 6.35
CA TYR A 20 -17.26 3.88 6.06
C TYR A 20 -15.86 4.49 5.84
N GLU A 21 -14.88 4.11 6.67
CA GLU A 21 -13.51 4.61 6.52
C GLU A 21 -12.83 4.03 5.28
N ALA A 22 -13.10 2.75 5.00
CA ALA A 22 -12.64 2.08 3.79
C ALA A 22 -13.22 2.71 2.51
N GLU A 23 -14.52 3.01 2.47
CA GLU A 23 -15.17 3.71 1.37
C GLU A 23 -14.56 5.09 1.17
N LYS A 24 -14.25 5.81 2.25
CA LYS A 24 -13.58 7.11 2.18
C LYS A 24 -12.17 7.03 1.59
N ILE A 25 -11.47 5.92 1.81
CA ILE A 25 -10.16 5.65 1.19
C ILE A 25 -10.34 5.35 -0.30
N ILE A 26 -11.34 4.55 -0.67
CA ILE A 26 -11.66 4.20 -2.07
C ILE A 26 -12.14 5.40 -2.87
N THR A 27 -12.93 6.29 -2.25
CA THR A 27 -13.41 7.54 -2.84
C THR A 27 -12.42 8.70 -2.71
N GLY A 28 -11.35 8.52 -1.96
CA GLY A 28 -10.27 9.49 -1.80
C GLY A 28 -9.46 9.67 -3.09
N HIS A 29 -8.61 10.69 -3.11
CA HIS A 29 -7.68 10.94 -4.22
C HIS A 29 -6.28 10.46 -3.82
N GLY A 30 -5.81 9.31 -4.34
CA GLY A 30 -4.45 8.85 -4.06
C GLY A 30 -4.17 7.37 -4.30
N VAL A 31 -3.08 6.90 -3.69
CA VAL A 31 -2.74 5.48 -3.53
C VAL A 31 -2.82 5.16 -2.06
N ALA A 32 -3.49 4.07 -1.75
CA ALA A 32 -3.56 3.55 -0.41
C ALA A 32 -3.14 2.09 -0.41
N VAL A 33 -2.39 1.70 0.61
CA VAL A 33 -2.09 0.30 0.90
C VAL A 33 -2.98 -0.11 2.05
N LEU A 34 -3.69 -1.22 1.92
CA LEU A 34 -4.44 -1.81 3.02
C LEU A 34 -3.90 -3.21 3.31
N ALA A 35 -3.45 -3.42 4.54
CA ALA A 35 -3.03 -4.71 5.03
C ALA A 35 -4.16 -5.38 5.82
N PHE A 36 -4.56 -6.57 5.42
CA PHE A 36 -5.47 -7.42 6.20
C PHE A 36 -4.67 -8.38 7.08
N LEU A 37 -4.71 -8.11 8.39
CA LEU A 37 -3.97 -8.84 9.41
C LEU A 37 -4.92 -9.57 10.36
N ASP A 38 -4.44 -10.67 10.94
CA ASP A 38 -5.19 -11.37 11.99
C ASP A 38 -5.15 -10.63 13.34
N SER A 39 -4.05 -9.93 13.61
CA SER A 39 -3.83 -9.16 14.83
C SER A 39 -3.29 -7.77 14.52
N ARG A 40 -3.88 -6.74 15.17
CA ARG A 40 -3.55 -5.31 15.02
C ARG A 40 -2.10 -4.95 15.41
N SER A 41 -1.48 -5.77 16.25
CA SER A 41 -0.11 -5.58 16.73
C SER A 41 0.61 -6.92 16.72
N GLY A 42 1.70 -7.01 15.97
CA GLY A 42 2.50 -8.23 15.81
C GLY A 42 3.66 -8.01 14.85
N ALA A 43 4.41 -9.07 14.53
CA ALA A 43 5.54 -9.01 13.59
C ALA A 43 5.15 -8.38 12.24
N HIS A 44 3.93 -8.65 11.76
CA HIS A 44 3.40 -8.06 10.53
C HIS A 44 3.17 -6.54 10.63
N GLY A 45 2.77 -6.03 11.80
CA GLY A 45 2.63 -4.59 12.01
C GLY A 45 3.98 -3.87 11.97
N ASP A 46 5.03 -4.50 12.49
CA ASP A 46 6.40 -3.98 12.45
C ASP A 46 6.95 -3.96 11.01
N GLU A 47 6.75 -5.06 10.27
CA GLU A 47 7.10 -5.16 8.85
C GLU A 47 6.37 -4.11 8.00
N LEU A 48 5.08 -3.87 8.26
CA LEU A 48 4.30 -2.85 7.54
C LEU A 48 4.79 -1.43 7.86
N ALA A 49 5.11 -1.15 9.13
CA ALA A 49 5.69 0.12 9.54
C ALA A 49 7.07 0.35 8.91
N ALA A 50 7.90 -0.70 8.84
CA ALA A 50 9.18 -0.64 8.14
C ALA A 50 9.00 -0.46 6.63
N ALA A 51 8.00 -1.10 6.02
CA ALA A 51 7.65 -0.90 4.61
C ALA A 51 7.29 0.55 4.33
N SER A 52 6.48 1.12 5.21
CA SER A 52 6.03 2.50 5.09
C SER A 52 7.22 3.46 5.08
N ARG A 53 8.18 3.31 6.01
CA ARG A 53 9.39 4.13 6.04
C ARG A 53 10.23 4.02 4.76
N LEU A 54 10.35 2.80 4.24
CA LEU A 54 11.06 2.56 2.98
C LEU A 54 10.33 3.23 1.81
N GLU A 55 8.99 3.15 1.79
CA GLU A 55 8.17 3.82 0.80
C GLU A 55 8.20 5.33 0.96
N ASP A 56 8.20 5.91 2.15
CA ASP A 56 8.33 7.36 2.35
C ASP A 56 9.62 7.89 1.69
N MET A 57 10.74 7.19 1.91
CA MET A 57 12.02 7.52 1.27
C MET A 57 12.01 7.32 -0.25
N ASN A 58 11.29 6.32 -0.75
CA ASN A 58 11.20 5.98 -2.17
C ASN A 58 9.99 6.64 -2.87
N SER A 59 9.16 7.37 -2.12
CA SER A 59 7.97 8.10 -2.55
C SER A 59 8.37 9.48 -3.04
N LEU A 60 9.37 9.51 -3.92
CA LEU A 60 9.48 10.60 -4.86
C LEU A 60 8.26 10.49 -5.79
N TYR A 61 7.50 11.57 -5.90
CA TYR A 61 6.38 11.78 -6.85
C TYR A 61 4.96 11.30 -6.48
N ARG A 62 4.73 10.36 -5.54
CA ARG A 62 3.34 9.96 -5.17
C ARG A 62 3.22 9.43 -3.75
N ALA A 63 2.68 10.25 -2.84
CA ALA A 63 2.42 9.86 -1.46
C ALA A 63 1.49 8.64 -1.39
N VAL A 64 1.89 7.65 -0.59
CA VAL A 64 1.14 6.43 -0.36
C VAL A 64 0.75 6.37 1.12
N ASN A 65 -0.53 6.16 1.39
CA ASN A 65 -1.01 6.00 2.76
C ASN A 65 -1.09 4.51 3.11
N PHE A 66 -0.50 4.13 4.24
CA PHE A 66 -0.59 2.77 4.75
C PHE A 66 -1.71 2.63 5.76
N TYR A 67 -2.54 1.63 5.53
CA TYR A 67 -3.68 1.27 6.34
C TYR A 67 -3.59 -0.21 6.72
N GLN A 68 -4.17 -0.55 7.86
CA GLN A 68 -4.34 -1.92 8.29
C GLN A 68 -5.79 -2.16 8.68
N THR A 69 -6.28 -3.37 8.48
CA THR A 69 -7.60 -3.81 8.92
C THR A 69 -7.54 -5.22 9.45
N THR A 70 -8.35 -5.49 10.46
CA THR A 70 -8.63 -6.84 10.98
C THR A 70 -10.09 -7.23 10.73
N SER A 71 -10.87 -6.34 10.08
CA SER A 71 -12.29 -6.54 9.83
C SER A 71 -12.49 -7.22 8.47
N PRO A 72 -13.11 -8.41 8.43
CA PRO A 72 -13.34 -9.12 7.17
C PRO A 72 -14.30 -8.35 6.24
N ASP A 73 -15.19 -7.53 6.78
CA ASP A 73 -16.10 -6.69 5.98
C ASP A 73 -15.35 -5.63 5.18
N VAL A 74 -14.30 -5.05 5.77
CA VAL A 74 -13.42 -4.12 5.07
C VAL A 74 -12.63 -4.88 4.01
N ALA A 75 -12.09 -6.07 4.33
CA ALA A 75 -11.37 -6.90 3.36
C ALA A 75 -12.21 -7.18 2.10
N LYS A 76 -13.49 -7.55 2.26
CA LYS A 76 -14.43 -7.76 1.15
C LYS A 76 -14.59 -6.53 0.26
N LEU A 77 -14.61 -5.33 0.84
CA LEU A 77 -14.76 -4.08 0.08
C LEU A 77 -13.57 -3.84 -0.85
N PHE A 78 -12.38 -4.30 -0.46
CA PHE A 78 -11.17 -4.25 -1.28
C PHE A 78 -10.93 -5.52 -2.10
N HIS A 79 -11.97 -6.35 -2.31
CA HIS A 79 -11.89 -7.63 -3.04
C HIS A 79 -10.88 -8.63 -2.44
N ILE A 80 -10.59 -8.51 -1.14
CA ILE A 80 -9.82 -9.51 -0.41
C ILE A 80 -10.80 -10.54 0.14
N ASP A 81 -10.57 -11.81 -0.20
CA ASP A 81 -11.32 -12.90 0.42
C ASP A 81 -11.00 -12.98 1.92
N PRO A 82 -12.01 -12.92 2.81
CA PRO A 82 -11.78 -12.99 4.25
C PRO A 82 -11.24 -14.36 4.71
N GLU A 83 -11.40 -15.39 3.86
CA GLU A 83 -10.88 -16.74 4.00
C GLU A 83 -9.54 -16.95 3.27
N ALA A 84 -9.00 -15.91 2.61
CA ALA A 84 -7.68 -15.97 1.99
C ALA A 84 -6.58 -16.22 3.02
N LYS A 85 -5.39 -16.61 2.52
CA LYS A 85 -4.18 -16.74 3.34
C LYS A 85 -3.87 -15.40 4.00
N ARG A 86 -4.06 -15.34 5.32
CA ARG A 86 -3.61 -14.23 6.16
C ARG A 86 -2.15 -14.44 6.54
N PRO A 87 -1.33 -13.37 6.60
CA PRO A 87 -1.64 -11.97 6.31
C PRO A 87 -1.76 -11.69 4.81
N SER A 88 -2.67 -10.80 4.40
CA SER A 88 -2.83 -10.34 3.01
C SER A 88 -2.63 -8.83 2.92
N LEU A 89 -2.19 -8.32 1.77
CA LEU A 89 -2.03 -6.89 1.54
C LEU A 89 -2.60 -6.52 0.17
N VAL A 90 -3.19 -5.35 0.04
CA VAL A 90 -3.73 -4.86 -1.23
C VAL A 90 -3.31 -3.41 -1.44
N LEU A 91 -2.94 -3.10 -2.67
CA LEU A 91 -2.74 -1.73 -3.12
C LEU A 91 -4.00 -1.24 -3.82
N LEU A 92 -4.61 -0.19 -3.29
CA LEU A 92 -5.63 0.58 -3.98
C LEU A 92 -4.94 1.70 -4.77
N ASN A 93 -5.09 1.64 -6.10
CA ASN A 93 -4.70 2.72 -6.99
C ASN A 93 -5.97 3.37 -7.57
N LYS A 94 -6.34 4.56 -7.07
CA LYS A 94 -7.54 5.25 -7.55
C LYS A 94 -7.42 5.76 -8.98
N GLN A 95 -6.23 6.13 -9.43
CA GLN A 95 -6.04 6.63 -10.79
C GLN A 95 -6.33 5.56 -11.85
N GLU A 96 -6.03 4.30 -11.52
CA GLU A 96 -6.29 3.15 -12.40
C GLU A 96 -7.59 2.42 -12.03
N GLU A 97 -8.31 2.90 -11.02
CA GLU A 97 -9.47 2.23 -10.39
C GLU A 97 -9.21 0.73 -10.16
N LYS A 98 -7.95 0.41 -9.82
CA LYS A 98 -7.44 -0.95 -9.78
C LYS A 98 -6.97 -1.29 -8.37
N LEU A 99 -7.44 -2.44 -7.90
CA LEU A 99 -7.00 -3.08 -6.67
C LEU A 99 -5.99 -4.16 -7.05
N THR A 100 -4.80 -4.12 -6.46
CA THR A 100 -3.75 -5.11 -6.71
C THR A 100 -3.47 -5.87 -5.43
N LEU A 101 -3.81 -7.15 -5.40
CA LEU A 101 -3.54 -8.03 -4.27
C LEU A 101 -2.05 -8.41 -4.24
N TYR A 102 -1.46 -8.33 -3.07
CA TYR A 102 -0.13 -8.81 -2.76
C TYR A 102 -0.23 -10.20 -2.11
N ASP A 103 0.17 -11.22 -2.88
CA ASP A 103 0.25 -12.63 -2.45
C ASP A 103 1.68 -13.03 -1.98
N GLY A 104 2.60 -12.07 -1.94
CA GLY A 104 3.99 -12.30 -1.55
C GLY A 104 4.21 -12.42 -0.05
N GLU A 105 5.46 -12.67 0.34
CA GLU A 105 5.85 -12.74 1.76
C GLU A 105 5.71 -11.36 2.42
N PHE A 106 5.13 -11.31 3.62
CA PHE A 106 4.80 -10.06 4.31
C PHE A 106 6.05 -9.40 4.91
N ARG A 107 6.91 -8.86 4.05
CA ARG A 107 8.19 -8.21 4.40
C ARG A 107 8.25 -6.77 3.97
N ALA A 108 8.84 -5.92 4.80
CA ALA A 108 9.00 -4.49 4.54
C ALA A 108 9.56 -4.18 3.14
N SER A 109 10.66 -4.85 2.76
CA SER A 109 11.35 -4.62 1.49
C SER A 109 10.51 -5.05 0.28
N LEU A 110 9.76 -6.14 0.41
CA LEU A 110 8.93 -6.66 -0.68
C LEU A 110 7.66 -5.84 -0.84
N ILE A 111 7.03 -5.44 0.27
CA ILE A 111 5.88 -4.53 0.27
C ILE A 111 6.28 -3.21 -0.38
N ALA A 112 7.38 -2.59 0.06
CA ALA A 112 7.85 -1.35 -0.55
C ALA A 112 8.11 -1.50 -2.04
N LYS A 113 8.80 -2.57 -2.45
CA LYS A 113 9.03 -2.86 -3.87
C LYS A 113 7.72 -3.02 -4.65
N PHE A 114 6.75 -3.76 -4.12
CA PHE A 114 5.44 -3.97 -4.74
C PHE A 114 4.67 -2.65 -4.89
N VAL A 115 4.64 -1.83 -3.85
CA VAL A 115 4.01 -0.50 -3.88
C VAL A 115 4.69 0.38 -4.91
N SER A 116 6.02 0.45 -4.91
CA SER A 116 6.79 1.22 -5.88
C SER A 116 6.54 0.77 -7.34
N ASP A 117 6.41 -0.54 -7.58
CA ASP A 117 6.17 -1.10 -8.92
C ASP A 117 4.73 -0.84 -9.41
N ASN A 118 3.76 -0.81 -8.50
CA ASN A 118 2.33 -0.68 -8.83
C ASN A 118 1.75 0.74 -8.58
N LYS A 119 2.49 1.65 -7.92
CA LYS A 119 2.05 3.04 -7.66
C LYS A 119 2.27 3.96 -8.86
N ILE A 120 3.08 3.57 -9.84
CA ILE A 120 3.31 4.36 -11.04
C ILE A 120 2.55 3.66 -12.16
N PRO A 121 1.57 4.32 -12.82
CA PRO A 121 0.93 3.73 -13.98
C PRO A 121 2.05 3.40 -14.97
N LEU A 122 2.03 2.19 -15.54
CA LEU A 122 3.09 1.71 -16.43
C LEU A 122 3.13 2.60 -17.68
N ILE A 123 3.79 3.76 -17.59
CA ILE A 123 4.19 4.53 -18.75
C ILE A 123 5.27 3.65 -19.37
N THR A 124 4.85 2.79 -20.28
CA THR A 124 5.77 2.18 -21.23
C THR A 124 6.39 3.37 -21.93
N TYR A 125 7.56 3.78 -21.48
CA TYR A 125 8.49 4.47 -22.36
C TYR A 125 8.73 3.45 -23.46
N HIS A 126 7.93 3.54 -24.53
CA HIS A 126 8.37 3.08 -25.81
C HIS A 126 9.61 3.93 -26.05
N HIS A 127 10.76 3.39 -25.65
CA HIS A 127 12.02 3.81 -26.21
C HIS A 127 11.76 3.63 -27.70
N HIS A 128 11.47 4.73 -28.39
CA HIS A 128 11.56 4.76 -29.83
C HIS A 128 13.05 4.56 -30.07
N THR A 129 13.46 3.29 -30.05
CA THR A 129 14.74 2.84 -30.56
C THR A 129 14.61 3.06 -32.06
N GLY A 130 14.74 4.32 -32.47
CA GLY A 130 15.23 4.67 -33.79
C GLY A 130 16.68 4.24 -33.83
N SER A 131 16.90 2.92 -33.83
CA SER A 131 18.17 2.35 -34.23
C SER A 131 18.38 2.78 -35.67
N ARG A 132 19.35 3.69 -35.83
CA ARG A 132 20.09 3.98 -37.06
C ARG A 132 20.12 2.77 -37.99
N LEU A 133 19.96 2.98 -39.29
CA LEU A 133 20.90 2.48 -40.29
C LEU A 133 20.76 3.31 -41.57
N SER A 134 21.93 3.69 -42.05
CA SER A 134 22.26 4.45 -43.25
C SER A 134 21.78 3.74 -44.52
N ASP A 135 21.30 4.51 -45.51
CA ASP A 135 21.26 4.25 -46.96
C ASP A 135 20.42 5.43 -47.50
N ILE A 136 20.88 6.38 -48.31
CA ILE A 136 21.88 6.48 -49.39
C ILE A 136 22.19 7.95 -49.64
#